data_AF-A0A6A0BFC1-F1
#
_entry.id   AF-A0A6A0BFC1-F1
#
_cell.length_a   1.000
_cell.length_b   1.000
_cell.length_c   1.000
_cell.angle_alpha   90.00
_cell.angle_beta   90.00
_cell.angle_gamma   90.00
#
_symmetry.space_group_name_H-M   'P 1'
#
loop_
_entity.id
_entity.type
_entity.pdbx_description
1 polymer ?
#
loop_
_entity_poly.entity_id
_entity_poly.type
_entity_poly.pdbx_seq_one_letter_code
_entity_poly.pdbx_strand_id
1 'polypeptide(L)'
;MNEPQRQVEFLKKHEDEMTEFVKFQNSKIESVQFDWESVDSGITGNGTPQGDGEYLEISGTFNGLSDSSWMLSFAMDKGKIVFESMSMLQPLRVGGKIYE
;
A
#
# COMPACT_ATOMS: atom_id res chain seq x y z
N MET A 1 -3.89 -21.68 -5.58
CA MET A 1 -3.41 -20.42 -5.00
C MET A 1 -3.63 -20.44 -3.50
N ASN A 2 -2.58 -20.14 -2.74
CA ASN A 2 -2.71 -19.81 -1.32
C ASN A 2 -3.29 -18.39 -1.16
N GLU A 3 -3.67 -18.01 0.05
CA GLU A 3 -4.26 -16.69 0.32
C GLU A 3 -3.34 -15.52 -0.06
N PRO A 4 -2.02 -15.55 0.25
CA PRO A 4 -1.09 -14.50 -0.18
C PRO A 4 -1.06 -14.30 -1.70
N GLN A 5 -1.04 -15.38 -2.49
CA GLN A 5 -1.06 -15.29 -3.95
C GLN A 5 -2.35 -14.62 -4.47
N ARG A 6 -3.50 -14.90 -3.84
CA ARG A 6 -4.78 -14.29 -4.25
C ARG A 6 -4.80 -12.79 -3.97
N GLN A 7 -4.25 -12.35 -2.84
CA GLN A 7 -4.15 -10.93 -2.51
C GLN A 7 -3.26 -10.19 -3.50
N VAL A 8 -2.07 -10.73 -3.79
CA VAL A 8 -1.15 -10.14 -4.78
C VAL A 8 -1.81 -10.08 -6.17
N GLU A 9 -2.49 -11.13 -6.61
CA GLU A 9 -3.21 -11.11 -7.90
C GLU A 9 -4.37 -10.11 -7.92
N PHE A 10 -5.10 -9.95 -6.81
CA PHE A 10 -6.13 -8.94 -6.70
C PHE A 10 -5.52 -7.53 -6.81
N LEU A 11 -4.46 -7.24 -6.06
CA LEU A 11 -3.78 -5.95 -6.12
C LEU A 11 -3.23 -5.66 -7.52
N LYS A 12 -2.62 -6.65 -8.20
CA LYS A 12 -2.15 -6.49 -9.59
C LYS A 12 -3.26 -6.16 -10.58
N LYS A 13 -4.50 -6.62 -10.35
CA LYS A 13 -5.65 -6.25 -11.19
C LYS A 13 -6.10 -4.80 -10.97
N HIS A 14 -5.72 -4.20 -9.85
CA HIS A 14 -6.06 -2.84 -9.46
C HIS A 14 -4.82 -1.92 -9.40
N GLU A 15 -3.77 -2.28 -10.13
CA GLU A 15 -2.49 -1.55 -10.15
C GLU A 15 -2.67 -0.11 -10.64
N ASP A 16 -3.52 0.11 -11.66
CA ASP A 16 -3.79 1.42 -12.22
C ASP A 16 -4.49 2.34 -11.20
N GLU A 17 -5.50 1.84 -10.49
CA GLU A 17 -6.22 2.60 -9.46
C GLU A 17 -5.31 2.96 -8.27
N MET A 18 -4.45 2.04 -7.83
CA MET A 18 -3.47 2.31 -6.79
C MET A 18 -2.41 3.33 -7.26
N THR A 19 -1.96 3.21 -8.51
CA THR A 19 -0.99 4.14 -9.12
C THR A 19 -1.53 5.56 -9.13
N GLU A 20 -2.76 5.74 -9.61
CA GLU A 20 -3.41 7.05 -9.65
C GLU A 20 -3.66 7.60 -8.23
N PHE A 21 -4.02 6.75 -7.27
CA PHE A 21 -4.16 7.15 -5.88
C PHE A 21 -2.85 7.67 -5.27
N VAL A 22 -1.73 6.97 -5.49
CA VAL A 22 -0.40 7.39 -5.00
C VAL A 22 0.02 8.71 -5.67
N LYS A 23 -0.18 8.85 -6.98
CA LYS A 23 0.12 10.10 -7.72
C LYS A 23 -0.73 11.28 -7.24
N PHE A 24 -1.99 11.03 -6.87
CA PHE A 24 -2.86 12.07 -6.33
C PHE A 24 -2.35 12.67 -5.02
N GLN A 25 -1.57 11.92 -4.22
CA GLN A 25 -1.02 12.42 -2.95
C GLN A 25 0.03 13.52 -3.15
N ASN A 26 0.75 13.51 -4.27
CA ASN A 26 1.73 14.55 -4.60
C ASN A 26 1.88 14.66 -6.12
N SER A 27 1.55 15.83 -6.68
CA SER A 27 1.59 16.10 -8.12
C SER A 27 2.98 15.99 -8.76
N LYS A 28 4.05 15.88 -7.96
CA LYS A 28 5.43 15.65 -8.43
C LYS A 28 5.73 14.17 -8.69
N ILE A 29 4.80 13.25 -8.39
CA ILE A 29 4.94 11.84 -8.73
C ILE A 29 4.54 11.62 -10.19
N GLU A 30 5.51 11.18 -10.98
CA GLU A 30 5.39 10.88 -12.40
C GLU A 30 5.24 9.37 -12.64
N SER A 31 5.86 8.53 -11.81
CA SER A 31 5.75 7.06 -11.90
C SER A 31 5.73 6.40 -10.53
N VAL A 32 5.08 5.25 -10.44
CA VAL A 32 4.97 4.41 -9.24
C VAL A 32 5.52 3.02 -9.57
N GLN A 33 6.27 2.44 -8.65
CA GLN A 33 6.83 1.09 -8.76
C GLN A 33 6.40 0.29 -7.54
N PHE A 34 5.75 -0.85 -7.77
CA PHE A 34 5.26 -1.74 -6.72
C PHE A 34 6.33 -2.76 -6.33
N ASP A 35 6.56 -2.92 -5.04
CA ASP A 35 7.24 -4.08 -4.50
C ASP A 35 6.21 -5.16 -4.14
N TRP A 36 5.93 -6.05 -5.09
CA TRP A 36 4.97 -7.15 -4.90
C TRP A 36 5.41 -8.18 -3.87
N GLU A 37 6.70 -8.23 -3.53
CA GLU A 37 7.22 -9.11 -2.47
C GLU A 37 7.00 -8.49 -1.08
N SER A 38 6.74 -7.19 -1.01
CA SER A 38 6.41 -6.48 0.24
C SER A 38 4.97 -6.65 0.73
N VAL A 39 4.13 -7.38 -0.02
CA VAL A 39 2.74 -7.61 0.36
C VAL A 39 2.68 -8.44 1.64
N ASP A 40 2.16 -7.85 2.70
CA ASP A 40 2.03 -8.49 4.01
C ASP A 40 0.64 -8.25 4.61
N SER A 41 0.14 -9.24 5.36
CA SER A 41 -1.17 -9.17 6.01
C SER A 41 -1.06 -9.54 7.47
N GLY A 42 -1.77 -8.82 8.33
CA GLY A 42 -1.76 -9.06 9.76
C GLY A 42 -3.10 -8.81 10.41
N ILE A 43 -3.14 -9.06 11.71
CA ILE A 43 -4.28 -8.73 12.58
C ILE A 43 -3.82 -7.63 13.52
N THR A 44 -4.56 -6.53 13.57
CA THR A 44 -4.44 -5.52 14.60
C THR A 44 -5.13 -6.04 15.86
N GLY A 45 -4.37 -6.28 16.93
CA GLY A 45 -4.91 -6.56 18.26
C GLY A 45 -4.91 -5.30 19.11
N ASN A 46 -6.06 -4.97 19.73
CA ASN A 46 -6.24 -4.01 20.84
C ASN A 46 -5.02 -3.12 21.15
N GLY A 47 -4.82 -2.03 20.39
CA GLY A 47 -3.77 -1.06 20.70
C GLY A 47 -3.35 -0.08 19.62
N THR A 48 -3.70 -0.26 18.34
CA THR A 48 -3.43 0.78 17.31
C THR A 48 -4.70 1.62 17.04
N PRO A 49 -4.56 2.87 16.56
CA PRO A 49 -5.71 3.74 16.26
C PRO A 49 -6.68 3.21 15.20
N GLN A 50 -6.31 2.12 14.50
CA GLN A 50 -7.08 1.55 13.39
C GLN A 50 -8.16 0.54 13.84
N GLY A 51 -8.23 0.20 15.13
CA GLY A 51 -9.25 -0.69 15.71
C GLY A 51 -8.89 -2.18 15.62
N ASP A 52 -9.78 -3.05 16.11
CA ASP A 52 -9.68 -4.50 15.90
C ASP A 52 -9.98 -4.82 14.44
N GLY A 53 -9.05 -5.46 13.71
CA GLY A 53 -9.25 -5.78 12.31
C GLY A 53 -8.07 -6.46 11.63
N GLU A 54 -8.32 -7.13 10.51
CA GLU A 54 -7.28 -7.64 9.62
C GLU A 54 -6.85 -6.51 8.66
N TYR A 55 -5.58 -6.47 8.27
CA TYR A 55 -5.05 -5.52 7.31
C TYR A 55 -4.20 -6.22 6.23
N LEU A 56 -4.01 -5.51 5.12
CA LEU A 56 -3.05 -5.83 4.09
C LEU A 56 -2.26 -4.56 3.77
N GLU A 57 -0.94 -4.67 3.70
CA GLU A 57 -0.04 -3.58 3.35
C GLU A 57 0.76 -3.93 2.10
N ILE A 58 1.08 -2.90 1.32
CA ILE A 58 1.98 -3.00 0.16
C ILE A 58 2.80 -1.72 0.08
N SER A 59 4.05 -1.85 -0.31
CA SER A 59 4.97 -0.74 -0.45
C SER A 59 5.62 -0.70 -1.83
N GLY A 60 6.38 0.37 -2.06
CA GLY A 60 7.15 0.51 -3.28
C GLY A 60 7.89 1.84 -3.35
N THR A 61 8.40 2.14 -4.54
CA THR A 61 9.15 3.35 -4.85
C THR A 61 8.42 4.19 -5.90
N PHE A 62 8.89 5.41 -6.14
CA PHE A 62 8.33 6.31 -7.14
C PHE A 62 9.42 7.08 -7.89
N ASN A 63 9.08 7.59 -9.06
CA ASN A 63 9.96 8.38 -9.94
C ASN A 63 11.30 7.69 -10.29
N GLY A 64 11.38 6.36 -10.19
CA GLY A 64 12.63 5.62 -10.40
C GLY A 64 13.71 5.91 -9.33
N LEU A 65 13.35 6.54 -8.22
CA LEU A 65 14.26 6.86 -7.13
C LEU A 65 14.34 5.66 -6.17
N SER A 66 15.51 5.03 -6.08
CA SER A 66 15.71 3.84 -5.23
C SER A 66 15.60 4.12 -3.74
N ASP A 67 15.76 5.38 -3.32
CA ASP A 67 15.65 5.83 -1.92
C ASP A 67 14.31 6.50 -1.62
N SER A 68 13.36 6.40 -2.55
CA SER A 68 11.99 6.85 -2.34
C SER A 68 11.14 5.74 -1.71
N SER A 69 10.08 6.10 -0.99
CA SER A 69 9.15 5.13 -0.45
C SER A 69 7.72 5.64 -0.34
N TRP A 70 6.78 4.74 -0.60
CA TRP A 70 5.36 4.86 -0.29
C TRP A 70 4.86 3.55 0.33
N MET A 71 3.73 3.62 1.06
CA MET A 71 3.08 2.44 1.62
C MET A 71 1.57 2.65 1.69
N LEU A 72 0.83 1.70 1.12
CA LEU A 72 -0.62 1.63 1.19
C LEU A 72 -1.04 0.57 2.20
N SER A 73 -2.14 0.85 2.89
CA SER A 73 -2.83 -0.10 3.77
C SER A 73 -4.28 -0.24 3.36
N PHE A 74 -4.79 -1.47 3.46
CA PHE A 74 -6.16 -1.86 3.20
C PHE A 74 -6.71 -2.59 4.43
N ALA A 75 -7.93 -2.28 4.81
CA ALA A 75 -8.71 -3.13 5.69
C ALA A 75 -9.06 -4.45 4.99
N MET A 76 -9.18 -5.49 5.79
CA MET A 76 -9.56 -6.83 5.35
C MET A 76 -10.80 -7.29 6.12
N ASP A 77 -11.75 -7.92 5.41
CA ASP A 77 -12.90 -8.61 6.01
C ASP A 77 -12.84 -10.09 5.66
N LYS A 78 -12.57 -10.94 6.66
CA LYS A 78 -12.50 -12.41 6.53
C LYS A 78 -11.57 -12.83 5.38
N GLY A 79 -10.33 -12.33 5.38
CA GLY A 79 -9.33 -12.63 4.36
C GLY A 79 -9.56 -11.98 2.99
N LYS A 80 -10.53 -11.07 2.85
CA LYS A 80 -10.80 -10.33 1.60
C LYS A 80 -10.43 -8.86 1.73
N ILE A 81 -9.80 -8.32 0.69
CA ILE A 81 -9.41 -6.92 0.59
C ILE A 81 -10.67 -6.05 0.43
N VAL A 82 -10.85 -5.10 1.34
CA VAL A 82 -11.84 -4.02 1.21
C VAL A 82 -11.18 -2.89 0.43
N PHE A 83 -11.17 -2.96 -0.90
CA PHE A 83 -10.35 -2.07 -1.74
C PHE A 83 -10.60 -0.57 -1.49
N GLU A 84 -11.85 -0.18 -1.24
CA GLU A 84 -12.24 1.20 -0.96
C GLU A 84 -11.64 1.77 0.34
N SER A 85 -11.09 0.92 1.22
CA SER A 85 -10.40 1.34 2.45
C SER A 85 -8.95 1.77 2.24
N MET A 86 -8.47 1.75 0.99
CA MET A 86 -7.12 2.14 0.61
C MET A 86 -6.71 3.47 1.25
N SER A 87 -5.58 3.46 1.95
CA SER A 87 -5.04 4.65 2.61
C SER A 87 -3.51 4.68 2.57
N MET A 88 -2.94 5.89 2.61
CA MET A 88 -1.50 6.05 2.84
C MET A 88 -1.20 5.79 4.31
N LEU A 89 -0.38 4.77 4.58
CA LEU A 89 0.02 4.46 5.95
C LEU A 89 1.12 5.39 6.47
N GLN A 90 1.96 5.90 5.56
CA GLN A 90 3.03 6.82 5.88
C GLN A 90 3.16 7.93 4.82
N PRO A 91 3.74 9.09 5.15
CA PRO A 91 4.06 10.11 4.16
C PRO A 91 5.02 9.57 3.10
N LEU A 92 4.93 10.12 1.89
CA LEU A 92 5.93 9.91 0.84
C LEU A 92 7.31 10.37 1.33
N ARG A 93 8.35 9.59 1.05
CA ARG A 93 9.72 9.93 1.46
C ARG A 93 10.72 9.78 0.34
N VAL A 94 11.83 10.53 0.42
CA VAL A 94 13.07 10.36 -0.35
C VAL A 94 14.25 10.53 0.61
N GLY A 95 15.18 9.57 0.64
CA GLY A 95 16.33 9.59 1.54
C GLY A 95 15.95 9.67 3.02
N GLY A 96 14.81 9.08 3.38
CA GLY A 96 14.26 9.09 4.74
C GLY A 96 13.57 10.40 5.15
N LYS A 97 13.54 11.43 4.31
CA LYS A 97 12.86 12.71 4.57
C LYS A 97 11.51 12.75 3.89
N ILE A 98 10.56 13.50 4.46
CA ILE A 98 9.24 13.73 3.83
C ILE A 98 9.45 14.40 2.47
N TYR A 99 8.74 13.89 1.46
CA TYR A 99 8.74 14.41 0.11
C TYR A 99 7.52 15.33 -0.09
N GLU A 100 7.78 16.64 -0.12
CA GLU A 100 6.81 17.71 -0.36
C GLU A 100 6.88 18.19 -1.80
#